data_AF-A0A2U3CKU2-F1
#
_entry.id   AF-A0A2U3CKU2-F1
#
_cell.length_a   1.000
_cell.length_b   1.000
_cell.length_c   1.000
_cell.angle_alpha   90.00
_cell.angle_beta   90.00
_cell.angle_gamma   90.00
#
_symmetry.space_group_name_H-M   'P 1'
#
loop_
_entity.id
_entity.type
_entity.pdbx_description
1 polymer ?
#
loop_
_entity_poly.entity_id
_entity_poly.type
_entity_poly.pdbx_seq_one_letter_code
_entity_poly.pdbx_strand_id
1 'polypeptide(L)'
;MADILTEFDPELQEILKRKASSLKKDASFFNEVNQNGVTHVDDSNIDKIIQSSPLPVLVDFSADAWCRPCQVMAPVYEELSHEYAKKVVFLKINTDHNQQASGRYRIFSVPTFIMFKSGERVAQRAGAAPKAKFKTWIEEILSSSA
;
A
#
# COMPACT_ATOMS: atom_id res chain seq x y z
N MET A 1 11.33 29.42 -40.96
CA MET A 1 11.01 29.24 -39.53
C MET A 1 11.16 27.76 -39.25
N ALA A 2 12.35 27.34 -38.79
CA ALA A 2 12.59 25.93 -38.48
C ALA A 2 11.72 25.55 -37.27
N ASP A 3 10.97 24.48 -37.46
CA ASP A 3 9.93 23.99 -36.58
C ASP A 3 10.58 23.54 -35.25
N ILE A 4 10.28 24.24 -34.16
CA ILE A 4 10.83 23.98 -32.82
C ILE A 4 10.40 22.59 -32.29
N LEU A 5 9.51 21.89 -33.01
CA LEU A 5 8.90 20.63 -32.59
C LEU A 5 9.64 19.36 -33.05
N THR A 6 10.66 19.44 -33.93
CA THR A 6 11.25 18.25 -34.57
C THR A 6 12.65 17.81 -34.10
N GLU A 7 13.27 18.46 -33.12
CA GLU A 7 14.57 18.01 -32.59
C GLU A 7 14.53 17.89 -31.06
N PHE A 8 13.73 16.95 -30.56
CA PHE A 8 13.97 16.44 -29.22
C PHE A 8 15.28 15.65 -29.23
N ASP A 9 16.23 16.08 -28.39
CA ASP A 9 17.50 15.40 -28.12
C ASP A 9 17.29 13.87 -28.00
N PRO A 10 18.02 13.04 -28.78
CA PRO A 10 17.97 11.58 -28.69
C PRO A 10 18.13 11.03 -27.26
N GLU A 11 18.89 11.72 -26.41
CA GLU A 11 19.06 11.38 -24.99
C GLU A 11 17.74 11.58 -24.21
N LEU A 12 17.03 12.68 -24.47
CA LEU A 12 15.74 12.98 -23.83
C LEU A 12 14.66 11.98 -24.27
N GLN A 13 14.64 11.58 -25.54
CA GLN A 13 13.75 10.54 -26.05
C GLN A 13 13.97 9.19 -25.37
N GLU A 14 15.23 8.82 -25.11
CA GLU A 14 15.58 7.59 -24.42
C GLU A 14 15.18 7.62 -22.94
N ILE A 15 15.39 8.75 -22.25
CA ILE A 15 14.93 8.95 -20.87
C ILE A 15 13.40 8.84 -20.77
N LEU A 16 12.66 9.47 -21.70
CA LEU A 16 11.20 9.41 -21.73
C LEU A 16 10.68 7.99 -21.96
N LYS A 17 11.27 7.23 -22.90
CA LYS A 17 10.91 5.83 -23.14
C LYS A 17 11.16 4.95 -21.92
N ARG A 18 12.30 5.13 -21.23
CA ARG A 18 12.66 4.39 -20.00
C ARG A 18 11.72 4.71 -18.84
N LYS A 19 11.39 5.99 -18.64
CA LYS A 19 10.41 6.39 -17.60
C LYS A 19 9.02 5.85 -17.91
N ALA A 20 8.58 5.92 -19.16
CA ALA A 20 7.29 5.39 -19.57
C ALA A 20 7.18 3.86 -19.39
N SER A 21 8.26 3.10 -19.68
CA SER A 21 8.28 1.65 -19.46
C SER A 21 8.28 1.29 -17.97
N SER A 22 9.03 2.03 -17.13
CA SER A 22 9.00 1.86 -15.68
C SER A 22 7.59 2.12 -15.11
N LEU A 23 6.97 3.25 -15.48
CA LEU A 23 5.62 3.62 -15.02
C LEU A 23 4.56 2.59 -15.44
N LYS A 24 4.65 2.06 -16.68
CA LYS A 24 3.75 1.00 -17.14
C LYS A 24 3.93 -0.28 -16.35
N LYS A 25 5.16 -0.64 -16.02
CA LYS A 25 5.48 -1.82 -15.20
C LYS A 25 4.91 -1.68 -13.80
N ASP A 26 5.12 -0.53 -13.17
CA ASP A 26 4.59 -0.23 -11.84
C ASP A 26 3.06 -0.30 -11.86
N ALA A 27 2.39 0.33 -12.83
CA ALA A 27 0.94 0.27 -12.99
C ALA A 27 0.41 -1.17 -13.18
N SER A 28 1.10 -2.00 -13.98
CA SER A 28 0.72 -3.41 -14.14
C SER A 28 0.90 -4.23 -12.87
N PHE A 29 1.98 -4.00 -12.12
CA PHE A 29 2.23 -4.64 -10.83
C PHE A 29 1.14 -4.28 -9.82
N PHE A 30 0.76 -3.00 -9.73
CA PHE A 30 -0.32 -2.58 -8.83
C PHE A 30 -1.69 -3.10 -9.27
N ASN A 31 -1.94 -3.28 -10.56
CA ASN A 31 -3.15 -3.95 -11.03
C ASN A 31 -3.22 -5.41 -10.57
N GLU A 32 -2.10 -6.14 -10.59
CA GLU A 32 -2.04 -7.53 -10.12
C GLU A 32 -2.18 -7.62 -8.60
N VAL A 33 -1.42 -6.80 -7.86
CA VAL A 33 -1.50 -6.69 -6.38
C VAL A 33 -2.93 -6.37 -5.93
N ASN A 34 -3.66 -5.53 -6.66
CA ASN A 34 -5.00 -5.07 -6.30
C ASN A 34 -6.13 -5.99 -6.81
N GLN A 35 -5.82 -7.03 -7.60
CA GLN A 35 -6.81 -8.01 -8.07
C GLN A 35 -6.92 -9.24 -7.15
N ASN A 36 -5.90 -9.49 -6.32
CA ASN A 36 -5.77 -10.73 -5.56
C ASN A 36 -6.10 -10.58 -4.06
N GLY A 37 -6.79 -9.51 -3.66
CA GLY A 37 -7.15 -9.27 -2.26
C GLY A 37 -5.97 -8.75 -1.43
N VAL A 38 -5.69 -9.39 -0.30
CA VAL A 38 -4.60 -8.96 0.60
C VAL A 38 -3.25 -9.51 0.15
N THR A 39 -2.30 -8.61 -0.14
CA THR A 39 -0.94 -9.00 -0.52
C THR A 39 -0.03 -9.12 0.70
N HIS A 40 0.58 -10.29 0.87
CA HIS A 40 1.56 -10.52 1.92
C HIS A 40 2.93 -9.95 1.52
N VAL A 41 3.54 -9.21 2.43
CA VAL A 41 4.82 -8.52 2.23
C VAL A 41 5.80 -8.83 3.35
N ASP A 42 7.06 -8.49 3.12
CA ASP A 42 8.17 -8.73 4.03
C ASP A 42 9.10 -7.50 4.12
N ASP A 43 10.12 -7.60 4.97
CA ASP A 43 11.13 -6.55 5.20
C ASP A 43 11.84 -6.09 3.90
N SER A 44 11.90 -6.92 2.86
CA SER A 44 12.62 -6.61 1.62
C SER A 44 11.80 -5.81 0.61
N ASN A 45 10.47 -5.88 0.67
CA ASN A 45 9.59 -5.36 -0.38
C ASN A 45 8.56 -4.33 0.08
N ILE A 46 8.23 -4.26 1.38
CA ILE A 46 7.16 -3.39 1.90
C ILE A 46 7.37 -1.91 1.54
N ASP A 47 8.56 -1.35 1.75
CA ASP A 47 8.82 0.07 1.50
C ASP A 47 8.73 0.42 0.03
N LYS A 48 9.22 -0.48 -0.84
CA LYS A 48 9.15 -0.29 -2.28
C LYS A 48 7.70 -0.22 -2.74
N ILE A 49 6.85 -1.10 -2.24
CA ILE A 49 5.42 -1.10 -2.60
C ILE A 49 4.75 0.17 -2.09
N ILE A 50 5.03 0.59 -0.85
CA ILE A 50 4.49 1.84 -0.27
C ILE A 50 4.91 3.07 -1.08
N GLN A 51 6.18 3.18 -1.45
CA GLN A 51 6.73 4.34 -2.18
C GLN A 51 6.27 4.40 -3.63
N SER A 52 6.17 3.26 -4.30
CA SER A 52 5.82 3.20 -5.72
C SER A 52 4.32 3.19 -5.98
N SER A 53 3.47 3.06 -4.95
CA SER A 53 2.03 2.91 -5.17
C SER A 53 1.37 4.20 -5.65
N PRO A 54 0.62 4.15 -6.77
CA PRO A 54 -0.21 5.26 -7.22
C PRO A 54 -1.52 5.38 -6.42
N LEU A 55 -1.85 4.38 -5.60
CA LEU A 55 -3.03 4.35 -4.76
C LEU A 55 -2.62 4.43 -3.28
N PRO A 56 -3.53 4.86 -2.39
CA PRO A 56 -3.34 4.69 -0.96
C PRO A 56 -3.02 3.23 -0.61
N VAL A 57 -2.08 3.02 0.31
CA VAL A 57 -1.66 1.70 0.77
C VAL A 57 -2.06 1.53 2.22
N LEU A 58 -2.90 0.56 2.51
CA LEU A 58 -3.23 0.15 3.87
C LEU A 58 -2.42 -1.09 4.23
N VAL A 59 -1.72 -1.06 5.35
CA VAL A 59 -0.88 -2.16 5.82
C VAL A 59 -1.41 -2.68 7.16
N ASP A 60 -1.69 -3.99 7.24
CA ASP A 60 -1.94 -4.74 8.49
C ASP A 60 -0.62 -5.29 9.03
N PHE A 61 -0.12 -4.67 10.09
CA PHE A 61 0.98 -5.20 10.90
C PHE A 61 0.39 -6.17 11.92
N SER A 62 0.47 -7.46 11.55
CA SER A 62 -0.09 -8.59 12.27
C SER A 62 1.00 -9.44 12.91
N ALA A 63 0.60 -10.48 13.62
CA ALA A 63 1.49 -11.51 14.14
C ALA A 63 0.90 -12.91 13.93
N ASP A 64 1.65 -13.94 14.33
CA ASP A 64 1.26 -15.34 14.27
C ASP A 64 -0.03 -15.66 15.05
N ALA A 65 -0.41 -16.94 15.04
CA ALA A 65 -1.65 -17.45 15.61
C ALA A 65 -1.84 -17.17 17.12
N TRP A 66 -0.82 -16.72 17.84
CA TRP A 66 -0.96 -16.26 19.23
C TRP A 66 -1.75 -14.94 19.34
N CYS A 67 -1.81 -14.14 18.28
CA CYS A 67 -2.55 -12.89 18.25
C CYS A 67 -4.02 -13.12 17.90
N ARG A 68 -4.86 -13.40 18.91
CA ARG A 68 -6.31 -13.58 18.71
C ARG A 68 -6.99 -12.36 18.05
N PRO A 69 -6.69 -11.09 18.43
CA PRO A 69 -7.25 -9.93 17.73
C PRO A 69 -6.87 -9.86 16.24
N CYS A 70 -5.66 -10.30 15.87
CA CYS A 70 -5.23 -10.38 14.47
C CYS A 70 -6.08 -11.39 13.68
N GLN A 71 -6.37 -12.56 14.27
CA GLN A 71 -7.23 -13.57 13.65
C GLN A 71 -8.65 -13.05 13.41
N VAL A 72 -9.21 -12.27 14.35
CA VAL A 72 -10.55 -11.68 14.21
C VAL A 72 -10.57 -10.62 13.10
N MET A 73 -9.50 -9.84 12.96
CA MET A 73 -9.40 -8.82 11.92
C MET A 73 -9.13 -9.41 10.53
N ALA A 74 -8.43 -10.54 10.41
CA ALA A 74 -8.06 -11.12 9.13
C ALA A 74 -9.23 -11.26 8.12
N PRO A 75 -10.39 -11.87 8.44
CA PRO A 75 -11.51 -11.96 7.49
C PRO A 75 -12.13 -10.60 7.17
N VAL A 76 -12.16 -9.68 8.14
CA VAL A 76 -12.66 -8.31 7.93
C VAL A 76 -11.74 -7.55 6.96
N TYR A 77 -10.43 -7.70 7.13
CA TYR A 77 -9.42 -7.07 6.30
C TYR A 77 -9.46 -7.61 4.86
N GLU A 78 -9.61 -8.93 4.70
CA GLU A 78 -9.79 -9.59 3.40
C GLU A 78 -11.03 -9.08 2.67
N GLU A 79 -12.18 -9.04 3.34
CA GLU A 79 -13.43 -8.58 2.74
C GLU A 79 -13.35 -7.12 2.28
N LEU A 80 -12.72 -6.26 3.08
CA LEU A 80 -12.50 -4.86 2.72
C LEU A 80 -11.50 -4.70 1.56
N SER A 81 -10.52 -5.58 1.44
CA SER A 81 -9.61 -5.56 0.29
C SER A 81 -10.36 -5.72 -1.03
N HIS A 82 -11.41 -6.55 -1.05
CA HIS A 82 -12.28 -6.69 -2.21
C HIS A 82 -13.25 -5.51 -2.40
N GLU A 83 -13.85 -4.98 -1.32
CA GLU A 83 -14.75 -3.83 -1.41
C GLU A 83 -14.07 -2.56 -1.92
N TYR A 84 -12.81 -2.36 -1.53
CA TYR A 84 -11.98 -1.21 -1.91
C TYR A 84 -11.01 -1.54 -3.04
N ALA A 85 -11.24 -2.65 -3.74
CA ALA A 85 -10.49 -2.99 -4.94
C ALA A 85 -10.44 -1.79 -5.88
N LYS A 86 -9.25 -1.52 -6.45
CA LYS A 86 -8.94 -0.35 -7.31
C LYS A 86 -8.89 1.01 -6.60
N LYS A 87 -9.20 1.10 -5.30
CA LYS A 87 -9.12 2.36 -4.53
C LYS A 87 -7.98 2.35 -3.51
N VAL A 88 -7.72 1.21 -2.88
CA VAL A 88 -6.70 1.06 -1.85
C VAL A 88 -5.96 -0.25 -2.11
N VAL A 89 -4.64 -0.24 -1.93
CA VAL A 89 -3.81 -1.45 -1.93
C VAL A 89 -3.74 -1.98 -0.50
N PHE A 90 -4.11 -3.25 -0.31
CA PHE A 90 -4.10 -3.90 1.00
C PHE A 90 -2.86 -4.79 1.11
N LEU A 91 -1.97 -4.43 2.04
CA LEU A 91 -0.80 -5.22 2.39
C LEU A 91 -0.97 -5.83 3.78
N LYS A 92 -0.30 -6.95 4.01
CA LYS A 92 -0.17 -7.58 5.32
C LYS A 92 1.26 -8.01 5.56
N ILE A 93 1.77 -7.69 6.74
CA ILE A 93 3.09 -8.12 7.19
C ILE A 93 2.96 -8.80 8.55
N ASN A 94 3.70 -9.89 8.74
CA ASN A 94 3.80 -10.58 10.02
C ASN A 94 5.04 -10.09 10.76
N THR A 95 4.87 -9.39 11.87
CA THR A 95 5.97 -8.77 12.61
C THR A 95 6.86 -9.78 13.34
N ASP A 96 6.40 -11.01 13.58
CA ASP A 96 7.21 -12.05 14.21
C ASP A 96 8.39 -12.47 13.32
N HIS A 97 8.20 -12.38 12.00
CA HIS A 97 9.21 -12.75 11.00
C HIS A 97 9.87 -11.53 10.35
N ASN A 98 9.34 -10.33 10.59
CA ASN A 98 9.75 -9.09 9.94
C ASN A 98 10.02 -7.99 10.98
N GLN A 99 11.06 -8.20 11.78
CA GLN A 99 11.38 -7.33 12.92
C GLN A 99 11.86 -5.94 12.47
N GLN A 100 12.45 -5.82 11.27
CA GLN A 100 12.92 -4.52 10.79
C GLN A 100 11.75 -3.60 10.48
N ALA A 101 10.69 -4.11 9.85
CA ALA A 101 9.46 -3.39 9.63
C ALA A 101 8.82 -2.97 10.96
N SER A 102 8.78 -3.86 11.96
CA SER A 102 8.25 -3.53 13.30
C SER A 102 8.97 -2.32 13.92
N GLY A 103 10.30 -2.34 13.93
CA GLY A 103 11.11 -1.22 14.44
C GLY A 103 10.94 0.06 13.62
N ARG A 104 11.03 -0.04 12.29
CA ARG A 104 10.97 1.09 11.36
C ARG A 104 9.62 1.82 11.39
N TYR A 105 8.54 1.06 11.38
CA TYR A 105 7.18 1.60 11.42
C TYR A 105 6.69 1.89 12.84
N ARG A 106 7.51 1.61 13.86
CA ARG A 106 7.22 1.83 15.30
C ARG A 106 5.98 1.06 15.75
N ILE A 107 5.96 -0.23 15.48
CA ILE A 107 4.86 -1.13 15.83
C ILE A 107 5.09 -1.67 17.24
N PHE A 108 4.32 -1.18 18.21
CA PHE A 108 4.41 -1.59 19.61
C PHE A 108 3.31 -2.58 20.03
N SER A 109 2.29 -2.76 19.20
CA SER A 109 1.15 -3.65 19.44
C SER A 109 0.60 -4.16 18.13
N VAL A 110 0.04 -5.37 18.13
CA VAL A 110 -0.61 -5.98 16.97
C VAL A 110 -2.08 -6.32 17.27
N PRO A 111 -2.99 -6.24 16.28
CA PRO A 111 -2.74 -5.69 14.95
C PRO A 111 -2.58 -4.16 15.00
N THR A 112 -1.74 -3.60 14.14
CA THR A 112 -1.68 -2.17 13.87
C THR A 112 -1.92 -1.95 12.39
N PHE A 113 -2.78 -1.00 12.05
CA PHE A 113 -3.10 -0.63 10.68
C PHE A 113 -2.54 0.75 10.38
N ILE A 114 -1.80 0.89 9.28
CA ILE A 114 -1.24 2.17 8.84
C ILE A 114 -1.65 2.43 7.40
N MET A 115 -2.21 3.62 7.15
CA MET A 115 -2.51 4.09 5.80
C MET A 115 -1.40 5.02 5.32
N PHE A 116 -0.94 4.79 4.10
CA PHE A 116 0.02 5.62 3.39
C PHE A 116 -0.61 6.23 2.15
N LYS A 117 -0.24 7.48 1.83
CA LYS A 117 -0.53 8.12 0.54
C LYS A 117 0.78 8.72 0.02
N SER A 118 1.13 8.43 -1.23
CA SER A 118 2.38 8.93 -1.85
C SER A 118 3.63 8.64 -1.01
N GLY A 119 3.69 7.46 -0.39
CA GLY A 119 4.78 7.05 0.50
C GLY A 119 4.72 7.59 1.93
N GLU A 120 3.87 8.57 2.21
CA GLU A 120 3.78 9.22 3.52
C GLU A 120 2.69 8.60 4.40
N ARG A 121 2.98 8.46 5.69
CA ARG A 121 2.01 7.99 6.69
C ARG A 121 0.93 9.06 6.89
N VAL A 122 -0.31 8.75 6.54
CA VAL A 122 -1.45 9.69 6.71
C VAL A 122 -2.37 9.33 7.87
N ALA A 123 -2.41 8.06 8.28
CA ALA A 123 -3.20 7.62 9.42
C ALA A 123 -2.65 6.32 10.02
N GLN A 124 -2.94 6.11 11.30
CA GLN A 124 -2.59 4.90 12.02
C GLN A 124 -3.63 4.59 13.08
N ARG A 125 -3.90 3.29 13.30
CA ARG A 125 -4.72 2.81 14.41
C ARG A 125 -4.25 1.44 14.88
N ALA A 126 -4.30 1.21 16.19
CA ALA A 126 -4.01 -0.09 16.78
C ALA A 126 -5.30 -0.80 17.21
N GLY A 127 -5.25 -2.12 17.22
CA GLY A 127 -6.30 -2.98 17.76
C GLY A 127 -7.42 -3.30 16.76
N ALA A 128 -8.14 -4.37 17.08
CA ALA A 128 -9.28 -4.84 16.32
C ALA A 128 -10.49 -3.90 16.47
N ALA A 129 -11.35 -3.87 15.46
CA ALA A 129 -12.65 -3.19 15.53
C ALA A 129 -13.69 -3.85 14.63
N PRO A 130 -14.99 -3.59 14.88
CA PRO A 130 -16.05 -4.00 13.98
C PRO A 130 -15.84 -3.45 12.57
N LYS A 131 -16.18 -4.24 11.55
CA LYS A 131 -16.07 -3.88 10.13
C LYS A 131 -16.61 -2.49 9.81
N ALA A 132 -17.80 -2.15 10.31
CA ALA A 132 -18.42 -0.84 10.09
C ALA A 132 -17.52 0.31 10.56
N LYS A 133 -16.92 0.22 11.75
CA LYS A 133 -16.00 1.25 12.26
C LYS A 133 -14.70 1.32 11.48
N PHE A 134 -14.19 0.17 11.02
CA PHE A 134 -12.97 0.13 10.22
C PHE A 134 -13.21 0.70 8.81
N LYS A 135 -14.39 0.44 8.24
CA LYS A 135 -14.87 1.02 6.97
C LYS A 135 -14.98 2.54 7.05
N THR A 136 -15.68 3.07 8.06
CA THR A 136 -15.79 4.52 8.28
C THR A 136 -14.41 5.18 8.37
N TRP A 137 -13.48 4.57 9.12
CA TRP A 137 -12.11 5.08 9.23
C TRP A 137 -11.38 5.15 7.87
N ILE A 138 -11.52 4.13 7.02
CA ILE A 138 -10.97 4.15 5.66
C ILE A 138 -11.60 5.29 4.85
N GLU A 139 -12.92 5.45 4.89
CA GLU A 139 -13.65 6.47 4.11
C GLU A 139 -13.30 7.91 4.53
N GLU A 140 -13.14 8.15 5.83
CA GLU A 140 -12.69 9.44 6.37
C GLU A 140 -11.31 9.82 5.81
N ILE A 141 -10.38 8.86 5.76
CA ILE A 141 -9.04 9.10 5.20
C ILE A 141 -9.11 9.31 3.69
N LEU A 142 -9.94 8.56 2.96
CA LEU A 142 -10.08 8.68 1.51
C LEU A 142 -10.74 10.00 1.08
N SER A 143 -11.68 10.51 1.88
CA SER A 143 -12.35 11.80 1.64
C SER A 143 -11.50 13.00 2.03
N SER A 144 -10.57 12.83 2.97
CA SER A 144 -9.58 13.84 3.35
C SER A 144 -8.50 13.95 2.27
N SER A 145 -8.77 14.75 1.24
CA SER A 145 -7.79 15.15 0.23
C SER A 145 -7.08 16.42 0.73
N ALA A 146 -5.81 16.28 1.12
CA ALA A 146 -4.87 17.38 1.29
C ALA A 146 -3.69 17.13 0.35
#